data_AF-A0A183HAU8-F1
#
_entry.id   AF-A0A183HAU8-F1
#
_cell.length_a   1.000
_cell.length_b   1.000
_cell.length_c   1.000
_cell.angle_alpha   90.00
_cell.angle_beta   90.00
_cell.angle_gamma   90.00
#
_symmetry.space_group_name_H-M   'P 1'
#
loop_
_entity.id
_entity.type
_entity.pdbx_description
1 polymer ?
#
loop_
_entity_poly.entity_id
_entity_poly.type
_entity_poly.pdbx_seq_one_letter_code
_entity_poly.pdbx_strand_id
1 'polypeptide(L)'
;MHPDKGGDPVQFDRIAKAYQALTDEESRENWEKYGNPDGPTATTFGIALPKWIVSKEYGVWVLAFYGFVLMVLLPSAVGFWWYNSIKYSIDQVLLDTTEMYYYFFHKTPKMEVNRILMVLGGSFEFWKQYNKEIVERESDDIELPPLIKQFKNLSENKKERPLCLPYSLKARFFIHAYLSRFPLCSANLRNEQMNVVRDNVLSYTAILDSAYVISKCVMLTSEMLAIAQHLCFYGNPARCPSLDTIENLAKLLPMIVQALWPKNSPLLQLPHITEQNLHHFRRNRIITCADLANLSENKRRQVLQLLNDAEYNDVIFVLKSMPKLNIEPRFEVQGEDDAQKVTVGSVVTLKINLRRSPLLDSSKREEEMREISEKDAETMEIIDDEDETNEEKDNNVPKRKIWEKPKKKQNKTKPTRNRQGQKTKVFKKAIIKSEEDSKWKLEEQKKDRKENNDDIETIGDSENEEPSGSEKGDKDENEKENSSCSEGMDEEESDNENWVNENMMKKETLLESRSKKTHPVHCPYFPCEKFEWWWLLLVDKKLRKLVVPAVHCTTLVNEQTVCCEYLFYK
;
A
#
# COMPACT_ATOMS: atom_id res chain seq x y z
N MET A 1 55.62 70.75 7.34
CA MET A 1 54.97 69.64 6.62
C MET A 1 53.62 70.12 6.06
N HIS A 2 53.61 71.10 5.15
CA HIS A 2 52.36 71.53 4.48
C HIS A 2 52.10 70.59 3.30
N PRO A 3 50.85 70.19 2.99
CA PRO A 3 50.56 69.28 1.87
C PRO A 3 51.09 69.83 0.54
N ASP A 4 50.85 71.11 0.23
CA ASP A 4 51.36 71.79 -0.98
C ASP A 4 52.90 71.92 -1.06
N LYS A 5 53.62 71.47 -0.02
CA LYS A 5 55.09 71.38 0.03
C LYS A 5 55.57 69.93 0.14
N GLY A 6 54.77 68.97 -0.33
CA GLY A 6 55.09 67.54 -0.35
C GLY A 6 54.91 66.81 0.98
N GLY A 7 54.08 67.35 1.89
CA GLY A 7 53.72 66.66 3.14
C GLY A 7 52.51 65.73 2.99
N ASP A 8 52.40 64.73 3.87
CA ASP A 8 51.18 63.92 3.99
C ASP A 8 50.01 64.79 4.50
N PRO A 9 48.91 64.95 3.72
CA PRO A 9 47.78 65.77 4.13
C PRO A 9 47.05 65.22 5.38
N VAL A 10 47.06 63.91 5.61
CA VAL A 10 46.38 63.28 6.75
C VAL A 10 47.16 63.55 8.04
N GLN A 11 48.49 63.54 7.99
CA GLN A 11 49.33 63.99 9.11
C GLN A 11 49.20 65.49 9.34
N PHE A 12 49.11 66.30 8.28
CA PHE A 12 48.91 67.74 8.43
C PHE A 12 47.57 68.10 9.09
N ASP A 13 46.45 67.49 8.68
CA ASP A 13 45.14 67.68 9.32
C ASP A 13 45.16 67.27 10.80
N ARG A 14 45.78 66.13 11.13
CA ARG A 14 45.95 65.69 12.53
C ARG A 14 46.80 66.65 13.36
N ILE A 15 47.87 67.20 12.80
CA ILE A 15 48.73 68.18 13.47
C ILE A 15 48.00 69.51 13.65
N ALA A 16 47.22 69.95 12.64
CA ALA A 16 46.39 71.15 12.74
C ALA A 16 45.34 71.02 13.85
N LYS A 17 44.61 69.89 13.89
CA LYS A 17 43.61 69.59 14.93
C LYS A 17 44.21 69.43 16.32
N ALA A 18 45.37 68.78 16.44
CA ALA A 18 46.10 68.70 17.70
C ALA A 18 46.61 70.08 18.17
N TYR A 19 47.00 70.97 17.25
CA TYR A 19 47.36 72.34 17.56
C TYR A 19 46.13 73.14 18.01
N GLN A 20 45.01 73.08 17.28
CA GLN A 20 43.75 73.73 17.64
C GLN A 20 43.28 73.31 19.04
N ALA A 21 43.26 72.00 19.34
CA ALA A 21 42.92 71.46 20.66
C ALA A 21 43.85 71.89 21.82
N LEU A 22 45.02 72.45 21.52
CA LEU A 22 46.02 72.92 22.49
C LEU A 22 46.13 74.46 22.57
N THR A 23 45.67 75.19 21.55
CA THR A 23 45.76 76.67 21.51
C THR A 23 44.42 77.39 21.61
N ASP A 24 43.31 76.70 21.38
CA ASP A 24 41.96 77.24 21.49
C ASP A 24 41.16 76.50 22.58
N GLU A 25 40.44 77.28 23.39
CA GLU A 25 39.74 76.81 24.58
C GLU A 25 38.42 76.11 24.21
N GLU A 26 37.71 76.58 23.19
CA GLU A 26 36.48 75.95 22.70
C GLU A 26 36.79 74.60 22.03
N SER A 27 37.84 74.57 21.20
CA SER A 27 38.41 73.32 20.63
C SER A 27 38.87 72.33 21.71
N ARG A 28 39.42 72.82 22.84
CA ARG A 28 39.83 71.98 23.97
C ARG A 28 38.63 71.39 24.71
N GLU A 29 37.63 72.20 25.06
CA GLU A 29 36.40 71.71 25.68
C GLU A 29 35.67 70.68 24.77
N ASN A 30 35.69 70.87 23.45
CA ASN A 30 35.13 69.91 22.50
C ASN A 30 35.93 68.59 22.46
N TRP A 31 37.27 68.65 22.52
CA TRP A 31 38.10 67.46 22.65
C TRP A 31 37.80 66.69 23.95
N GLU A 32 37.67 67.38 25.09
CA GLU A 32 37.37 66.74 26.38
C GLU A 32 35.97 66.13 26.43
N LYS A 33 34.97 66.74 25.79
CA LYS A 33 33.57 66.28 25.79
C LYS A 33 33.27 65.21 24.73
N TYR A 34 33.94 65.25 23.58
CA TYR A 34 33.59 64.44 22.40
C TYR A 34 34.74 63.67 21.74
N GLY A 35 35.99 63.85 22.19
CA GLY A 35 37.16 63.16 21.64
C GLY A 35 37.59 63.63 20.25
N ASN A 36 37.11 64.80 19.80
CA ASN A 36 37.48 65.45 18.54
C ASN A 36 37.31 66.98 18.69
N PRO A 37 38.24 67.85 18.23
CA PRO A 37 38.14 69.28 18.51
C PRO A 37 37.02 69.95 17.73
N ASP A 38 36.63 69.38 16.59
CA ASP A 38 35.49 69.83 15.78
C ASP A 38 34.12 69.49 16.40
N GLY A 39 34.09 68.87 17.60
CA GLY A 39 32.86 68.49 18.30
C GLY A 39 32.26 67.13 17.89
N PRO A 40 30.97 66.88 18.19
CA PRO A 40 30.35 65.56 18.05
C PRO A 40 30.16 65.15 16.59
N THR A 41 30.79 64.04 16.19
CA THR A 41 30.70 63.50 14.83
C THR A 41 29.38 62.77 14.60
N ALA A 42 28.59 63.20 13.61
CA ALA A 42 27.28 62.63 13.31
C ALA A 42 27.38 61.19 12.74
N THR A 43 26.73 60.23 13.40
CA THR A 43 26.69 58.82 12.99
C THR A 43 25.81 58.60 11.76
N THR A 44 26.44 58.44 10.59
CA THR A 44 25.72 58.23 9.33
C THR A 44 25.38 56.76 9.13
N PHE A 45 24.11 56.39 9.35
CA PHE A 45 23.61 55.03 9.09
C PHE A 45 23.45 54.78 7.57
N GLY A 46 24.37 54.02 6.98
CA GLY A 46 24.29 53.59 5.59
C GLY A 46 23.51 52.28 5.43
N ILE A 47 22.53 52.25 4.52
CA ILE A 47 21.91 50.99 4.07
C ILE A 47 22.92 50.25 3.18
N ALA A 48 23.20 48.97 3.49
CA ALA A 48 24.22 48.16 2.81
C ALA A 48 23.85 47.70 1.38
N LEU A 49 22.86 48.33 0.73
CA LEU A 49 22.45 48.01 -0.63
C LEU A 49 23.36 48.69 -1.67
N PRO A 50 23.66 48.04 -2.81
CA PRO A 50 24.48 48.65 -3.86
C PRO A 50 23.84 49.93 -4.42
N LYS A 51 24.61 51.03 -4.52
CA LYS A 51 24.10 52.34 -4.95
C LYS A 51 23.35 52.35 -6.30
N TRP A 52 23.60 51.38 -7.18
CA TRP A 52 22.89 51.25 -8.45
C TRP A 52 21.41 50.87 -8.29
N ILE A 53 21.04 50.04 -7.30
CA ILE A 53 19.66 49.58 -7.11
C ILE A 53 18.72 50.69 -6.60
N VAL A 54 19.29 51.72 -5.96
CA VAL A 54 18.58 52.92 -5.45
C VAL A 54 18.84 54.15 -6.34
N SER A 55 19.53 53.99 -7.48
CA SER A 55 19.80 55.09 -8.41
C SER A 55 18.52 55.55 -9.11
N LYS A 56 18.42 56.86 -9.43
CA LYS A 56 17.27 57.41 -10.15
C LYS A 56 17.12 56.85 -11.58
N GLU A 57 18.21 56.34 -12.15
CA GLU A 57 18.27 55.80 -13.51
C GLU A 57 17.73 54.36 -13.59
N TYR A 58 18.13 53.49 -12.66
CA TYR A 58 17.68 52.08 -12.64
C TYR A 58 16.50 51.81 -11.70
N GLY A 59 16.22 52.69 -10.72
CA GLY A 59 15.17 52.47 -9.71
C GLY A 59 13.77 52.23 -10.29
N VAL A 60 13.43 52.90 -11.41
CA VAL A 60 12.16 52.68 -12.12
C VAL A 60 12.10 51.27 -12.73
N TRP A 61 13.20 50.80 -13.32
CA TRP A 61 13.30 49.45 -13.90
C TRP A 61 13.30 48.36 -12.84
N VAL A 62 13.97 48.59 -11.70
CA VAL A 62 13.94 47.67 -10.54
C VAL A 62 12.54 47.58 -9.95
N LEU A 63 11.84 48.72 -9.80
CA LEU A 63 10.46 48.75 -9.31
C LEU A 63 9.49 48.08 -10.28
N ALA A 64 9.65 48.30 -11.60
CA ALA A 64 8.85 47.63 -12.63
C ALA A 64 9.10 46.11 -12.66
N PHE A 65 10.35 45.67 -12.51
CA PHE A 65 10.69 44.24 -12.40
C PHE A 65 10.10 43.62 -11.14
N TYR A 66 10.21 44.28 -9.98
CA TYR A 66 9.59 43.83 -8.73
C TYR A 66 8.05 43.73 -8.86
N GLY A 67 7.42 44.75 -9.46
CA GLY A 67 5.99 44.75 -9.76
C GLY A 67 5.57 43.60 -10.68
N PHE A 68 6.35 43.31 -11.73
CA PHE A 68 6.11 42.16 -12.61
C PHE A 68 6.26 40.81 -11.88
N VAL A 69 7.31 40.66 -11.06
CA VAL A 69 7.53 39.43 -10.28
C VAL A 69 6.38 39.21 -9.29
N LEU A 70 5.91 40.25 -8.60
CA LEU A 70 4.86 40.14 -7.59
C LEU A 70 3.45 40.03 -8.19
N MET A 71 3.14 40.74 -9.28
CA MET A 71 1.79 40.79 -9.86
C MET A 71 1.56 39.78 -11.00
N VAL A 72 2.61 39.26 -11.64
CA VAL A 72 2.49 38.30 -12.75
C VAL A 72 3.14 36.97 -12.41
N LEU A 73 4.43 36.96 -12.07
CA LEU A 73 5.18 35.70 -11.88
C LEU A 73 4.67 34.91 -10.68
N LEU A 74 4.53 35.55 -9.52
CA LEU A 74 4.06 34.90 -8.29
C LEU A 74 2.61 34.37 -8.43
N PRO A 75 1.60 35.15 -8.89
CA PRO A 75 0.25 34.62 -9.14
C PRO A 75 0.21 33.51 -10.18
N SER A 76 1.03 33.58 -11.23
CA SER A 76 1.11 32.50 -12.25
C SER A 76 1.71 31.21 -11.67
N ALA A 77 2.76 31.32 -10.85
CA ALA A 77 3.41 30.17 -10.23
C ALA A 77 2.52 29.52 -9.15
N VAL A 78 1.91 30.33 -8.28
CA VAL A 78 0.94 29.87 -7.26
C VAL A 78 -0.29 29.28 -7.94
N GLY A 79 -0.81 29.90 -8.99
CA GLY A 79 -1.92 29.38 -9.79
C GLY A 79 -1.59 28.03 -10.44
N PHE A 80 -0.45 27.90 -11.11
CA PHE A 80 -0.02 26.63 -11.72
C PHE A 80 0.15 25.52 -10.67
N TRP A 81 0.77 25.83 -9.52
CA TRP A 81 0.91 24.88 -8.40
C TRP A 81 -0.46 24.47 -7.84
N TRP A 82 -1.34 25.43 -7.57
CA TRP A 82 -2.69 25.20 -7.04
C TRP A 82 -3.54 24.36 -7.99
N TYR A 83 -3.65 24.74 -9.27
CA TYR A 83 -4.38 23.99 -10.29
C TYR A 83 -3.81 22.60 -10.57
N ASN A 84 -2.55 22.33 -10.21
CA ASN A 84 -2.00 20.98 -10.24
C ASN A 84 -2.28 20.20 -8.94
N SER A 85 -2.27 20.87 -7.79
CA SER A 85 -2.51 20.26 -6.47
C SER A 85 -3.97 19.86 -6.25
N ILE A 86 -4.94 20.70 -6.63
CA ILE A 86 -6.38 20.46 -6.38
C ILE A 86 -6.97 19.27 -7.16
N LYS A 87 -6.20 18.65 -8.07
CA LYS A 87 -6.63 17.47 -8.85
C LYS A 87 -6.48 16.16 -8.08
N TYR A 88 -5.83 16.19 -6.91
CA TYR A 88 -5.47 15.00 -6.15
C TYR A 88 -6.15 14.99 -4.77
N SER A 89 -6.48 13.78 -4.30
CA SER A 89 -6.84 13.51 -2.90
C SER A 89 -5.64 13.67 -1.98
N ILE A 90 -5.88 13.66 -0.66
CA ILE A 90 -4.84 13.77 0.38
C ILE A 90 -3.81 12.62 0.26
N ASP A 91 -4.23 11.44 -0.20
CA ASP A 91 -3.34 10.28 -0.47
C ASP A 91 -2.79 10.24 -1.92
N GLN A 92 -2.84 11.38 -2.64
CA GLN A 92 -2.29 11.60 -3.98
C GLN A 92 -2.98 10.79 -5.11
N VAL A 93 -4.24 10.41 -4.95
CA VAL A 93 -5.07 9.78 -6.01
C VAL A 93 -5.78 10.85 -6.83
N LEU A 94 -6.00 10.67 -8.13
CA LEU A 94 -6.78 11.64 -8.91
C LEU A 94 -8.24 11.67 -8.44
N LEU A 95 -8.83 12.86 -8.30
CA LEU A 95 -10.24 13.00 -7.91
C LEU A 95 -11.20 12.33 -8.91
N ASP A 96 -10.85 12.32 -10.20
CA ASP A 96 -11.60 11.58 -11.23
C ASP A 96 -11.61 10.06 -10.97
N THR A 97 -10.50 9.51 -10.44
CA THR A 97 -10.40 8.10 -10.02
C THR A 97 -11.24 7.85 -8.76
N THR A 98 -11.22 8.77 -7.79
CA THR A 98 -12.10 8.72 -6.60
C THR A 98 -13.58 8.74 -7.00
N GLU A 99 -14.00 9.59 -7.94
CA GLU A 99 -15.38 9.59 -8.44
C GLU A 99 -15.74 8.27 -9.16
N MET A 100 -14.84 7.75 -10.01
CA MET A 100 -15.03 6.46 -10.66
C MET A 100 -15.22 5.32 -9.64
N TYR A 101 -14.43 5.27 -8.57
CA TYR A 101 -14.58 4.30 -7.49
C TYR A 101 -15.93 4.48 -6.76
N TYR A 102 -16.28 5.71 -6.40
CA TYR A 102 -17.56 6.03 -5.75
C TYR A 102 -18.75 5.55 -6.60
N TYR A 103 -18.75 5.82 -7.91
CA TYR A 103 -19.76 5.34 -8.86
C TYR A 103 -19.87 3.81 -8.83
N PHE A 104 -18.76 3.08 -8.92
CA PHE A 104 -18.82 1.61 -8.96
C PHE A 104 -19.22 0.96 -7.63
N PHE A 105 -18.80 1.51 -6.48
CA PHE A 105 -19.26 1.01 -5.18
C PHE A 105 -20.75 1.28 -4.94
N HIS A 106 -21.24 2.47 -5.29
CA HIS A 106 -22.64 2.83 -5.19
C HIS A 106 -23.54 2.05 -6.18
N LYS A 107 -23.04 1.74 -7.38
CA LYS A 107 -23.74 0.94 -8.40
C LYS A 107 -23.74 -0.56 -8.10
N THR A 108 -22.63 -1.10 -7.60
CA THR A 108 -22.47 -2.51 -7.25
C THR A 108 -21.93 -2.65 -5.81
N PRO A 109 -22.79 -2.56 -4.77
CA PRO A 109 -22.32 -2.58 -3.38
C PRO A 109 -21.73 -3.94 -2.93
N LYS A 110 -22.04 -5.02 -3.64
CA LYS A 110 -21.47 -6.37 -3.46
C LYS A 110 -20.48 -6.65 -4.59
N MET A 111 -19.18 -6.72 -4.28
CA MET A 111 -18.13 -6.99 -5.26
C MET A 111 -17.17 -8.10 -4.78
N GLU A 112 -16.95 -9.07 -5.66
CA GLU A 112 -15.90 -10.07 -5.51
C GLU A 112 -14.52 -9.48 -5.85
N VAL A 113 -13.45 -10.12 -5.37
CA VAL A 113 -12.04 -9.75 -5.64
C VAL A 113 -11.77 -9.50 -7.13
N ASN A 114 -12.29 -10.35 -8.03
CA ASN A 114 -12.12 -10.16 -9.48
C ASN A 114 -12.79 -8.87 -9.99
N ARG A 115 -13.98 -8.51 -9.47
CA ARG A 115 -14.70 -7.28 -9.84
C ARG A 115 -14.03 -6.04 -9.24
N ILE A 116 -13.43 -6.16 -8.06
CA ILE A 116 -12.60 -5.12 -7.44
C ILE A 116 -11.34 -4.88 -8.27
N LEU A 117 -10.60 -5.93 -8.65
CA LEU A 117 -9.47 -5.86 -9.58
C LEU A 117 -9.87 -5.28 -10.95
N MET A 118 -11.09 -5.57 -11.42
CA MET A 118 -11.62 -5.01 -12.65
C MET A 118 -11.76 -3.49 -12.61
N VAL A 119 -12.17 -2.94 -11.45
CA VAL A 119 -12.31 -1.49 -11.18
C VAL A 119 -10.96 -0.84 -10.86
N LEU A 120 -10.09 -1.49 -10.09
CA LEU A 120 -8.72 -1.05 -9.82
C LEU A 120 -7.89 -0.91 -11.11
N GLY A 121 -8.11 -1.79 -12.10
CA GLY A 121 -7.53 -1.63 -13.43
C GLY A 121 -8.06 -0.42 -14.21
N GLY A 122 -9.26 0.09 -13.88
CA GLY A 122 -9.87 1.24 -14.55
C GLY A 122 -9.29 2.62 -14.21
N SER A 123 -8.44 2.69 -13.19
CA SER A 123 -7.95 3.93 -12.57
C SER A 123 -7.15 4.82 -13.53
N PHE A 124 -7.40 6.13 -13.50
CA PHE A 124 -6.88 7.08 -14.49
C PHE A 124 -5.37 7.38 -14.35
N GLU A 125 -4.76 7.02 -13.23
CA GLU A 125 -3.30 6.99 -12.99
C GLU A 125 -2.55 6.12 -14.02
N PHE A 126 -3.25 5.18 -14.65
CA PHE A 126 -2.78 4.28 -15.69
C PHE A 126 -3.10 4.74 -17.12
N TRP A 127 -3.70 5.93 -17.31
CA TRP A 127 -4.10 6.46 -18.61
C TRP A 127 -3.25 7.68 -19.01
N LYS A 128 -2.67 7.63 -20.21
CA LYS A 128 -1.79 8.68 -20.76
C LYS A 128 -2.44 10.07 -20.87
N GLN A 129 -3.77 10.15 -20.94
CA GLN A 129 -4.51 11.41 -20.96
C GLN A 129 -4.37 12.20 -19.64
N TYR A 130 -4.36 11.48 -18.52
CA TYR A 130 -4.24 12.06 -17.18
C TYR A 130 -2.78 12.05 -16.68
N ASN A 131 -2.01 11.03 -17.07
CA ASN A 131 -0.64 10.83 -16.63
C ASN A 131 0.35 10.68 -17.81
N LYS A 132 1.18 11.71 -18.03
CA LYS A 132 2.17 11.75 -19.11
C LYS A 132 3.35 10.78 -18.94
N GLU A 133 3.51 10.16 -17.76
CA GLU A 133 4.51 9.11 -17.52
C GLU A 133 4.13 7.78 -18.22
N ILE A 134 2.85 7.59 -18.55
CA ILE A 134 2.35 6.36 -19.20
C ILE A 134 2.76 6.32 -20.67
N VAL A 135 3.54 5.30 -21.03
CA VAL A 135 3.89 5.01 -22.42
C VAL A 135 2.88 4.02 -23.02
N GLU A 136 2.09 4.51 -23.98
CA GLU A 136 1.28 3.70 -24.89
C GLU A 136 2.09 3.43 -26.17
N ARG A 137 2.19 2.16 -26.60
CA ARG A 137 2.99 1.71 -27.74
C ARG A 137 2.16 0.85 -28.69
N GLU A 138 2.39 0.98 -30.00
CA GLU A 138 1.71 0.16 -31.03
C GLU A 138 2.02 -1.35 -30.90
N SER A 139 3.15 -1.70 -30.27
CA SER A 139 3.49 -3.09 -29.90
C SER A 139 2.49 -3.71 -28.93
N ASP A 140 1.91 -2.90 -28.03
CA ASP A 140 1.04 -3.38 -26.95
C ASP A 140 -0.24 -4.03 -27.54
N ASP A 141 -0.76 -3.49 -28.63
CA ASP A 141 -1.93 -4.01 -29.36
C ASP A 141 -1.67 -5.34 -30.10
N ILE A 142 -0.40 -5.72 -30.27
CA ILE A 142 0.02 -7.00 -30.87
C ILE A 142 0.31 -8.03 -29.77
N GLU A 143 1.08 -7.64 -28.74
CA GLU A 143 1.59 -8.56 -27.71
C GLU A 143 0.59 -8.88 -26.60
N LEU A 144 -0.23 -7.91 -26.14
CA LEU A 144 -1.15 -8.16 -25.02
C LEU A 144 -2.35 -9.04 -25.39
N PRO A 145 -3.04 -8.89 -26.54
CA PRO A 145 -4.20 -9.71 -26.87
C PRO A 145 -4.02 -11.24 -26.84
N PRO A 146 -2.89 -11.85 -27.29
CA PRO A 146 -2.66 -13.29 -27.12
C PRO A 146 -2.36 -13.68 -25.66
N LEU A 147 -1.69 -12.82 -24.87
CA LEU A 147 -1.42 -13.07 -23.46
C LEU A 147 -2.70 -12.97 -22.61
N ILE A 148 -3.52 -11.94 -22.84
CA ILE A 148 -4.83 -11.73 -22.22
C ILE A 148 -5.76 -12.94 -22.39
N LYS A 149 -5.71 -13.63 -23.54
CA LYS A 149 -6.50 -14.85 -23.80
C LYS A 149 -6.11 -16.05 -22.93
N GLN A 150 -4.91 -16.07 -22.34
CA GLN A 150 -4.48 -17.13 -21.42
C GLN A 150 -5.15 -17.00 -20.05
N PHE A 151 -5.50 -15.77 -19.65
CA PHE A 151 -6.15 -15.47 -18.37
C PHE A 151 -7.68 -15.54 -18.51
N LYS A 152 -8.26 -16.61 -17.96
CA LYS A 152 -9.72 -16.77 -17.85
C LYS A 152 -10.34 -15.57 -17.12
N ASN A 153 -11.56 -15.19 -17.53
CA ASN A 153 -12.40 -14.14 -16.95
C ASN A 153 -11.84 -12.69 -17.00
N LEU A 154 -10.56 -12.48 -17.33
CA LEU A 154 -9.91 -11.14 -17.41
C LEU A 154 -10.65 -10.15 -18.32
N SER A 155 -11.32 -10.69 -19.35
CA SER A 155 -11.97 -9.96 -20.43
C SER A 155 -13.51 -10.09 -20.42
N GLU A 156 -14.11 -10.50 -19.30
CA GLU A 156 -15.57 -10.49 -19.14
C GLU A 156 -16.11 -9.06 -18.91
N ASN A 157 -17.40 -8.85 -19.20
CA ASN A 157 -18.13 -7.60 -18.92
C ASN A 157 -17.58 -6.29 -19.56
N LYS A 158 -16.98 -6.37 -20.76
CA LYS A 158 -16.36 -5.24 -21.51
C LYS A 158 -17.28 -4.08 -21.98
N LYS A 159 -18.46 -3.87 -21.40
CA LYS A 159 -19.39 -2.81 -21.86
C LYS A 159 -19.44 -1.57 -20.96
N GLU A 160 -18.88 -1.63 -19.76
CA GLU A 160 -18.84 -0.48 -18.86
C GLU A 160 -17.57 0.36 -19.09
N ARG A 161 -17.73 1.66 -19.36
CA ARG A 161 -16.62 2.63 -19.34
C ARG A 161 -16.27 2.98 -17.88
N PRO A 162 -15.00 3.29 -17.56
CA PRO A 162 -13.81 3.18 -18.43
C PRO A 162 -13.24 1.75 -18.49
N LEU A 163 -13.83 0.78 -17.77
CA LEU A 163 -13.28 -0.57 -17.57
C LEU A 163 -13.04 -1.37 -18.87
N CYS A 164 -13.66 -0.97 -19.98
CA CYS A 164 -13.48 -1.54 -21.32
C CYS A 164 -12.33 -0.96 -22.15
N LEU A 165 -11.72 0.15 -21.73
CA LEU A 165 -10.67 0.87 -22.48
C LEU A 165 -9.33 0.10 -22.47
N PRO A 166 -8.47 0.28 -23.50
CA PRO A 166 -7.25 -0.52 -23.66
C PRO A 166 -6.27 -0.36 -22.49
N TYR A 167 -6.07 0.85 -21.95
CA TYR A 167 -5.22 1.06 -20.77
C TYR A 167 -5.71 0.26 -19.55
N SER A 168 -7.03 0.17 -19.37
CA SER A 168 -7.65 -0.58 -18.27
C SER A 168 -7.46 -2.10 -18.42
N LEU A 169 -7.50 -2.59 -19.65
CA LEU A 169 -7.19 -3.99 -19.96
C LEU A 169 -5.70 -4.29 -19.77
N LYS A 170 -4.80 -3.36 -20.15
CA LYS A 170 -3.34 -3.43 -19.93
C LYS A 170 -2.99 -3.45 -18.44
N ALA A 171 -3.51 -2.53 -17.64
CA ALA A 171 -3.30 -2.49 -16.19
C ALA A 171 -3.83 -3.76 -15.50
N ARG A 172 -5.06 -4.17 -15.82
CA ARG A 172 -5.66 -5.41 -15.26
C ARG A 172 -4.87 -6.66 -15.64
N PHE A 173 -4.36 -6.74 -16.87
CA PHE A 173 -3.50 -7.83 -17.30
C PHE A 173 -2.22 -7.91 -16.46
N PHE A 174 -1.51 -6.80 -16.26
CA PHE A 174 -0.31 -6.79 -15.42
C PHE A 174 -0.61 -7.19 -13.98
N ILE A 175 -1.70 -6.71 -13.37
CA ILE A 175 -2.09 -7.11 -12.02
C ILE A 175 -2.36 -8.63 -11.95
N HIS A 176 -3.13 -9.20 -12.88
CA HIS A 176 -3.42 -10.64 -12.89
C HIS A 176 -2.18 -11.50 -13.19
N ALA A 177 -1.27 -11.04 -14.06
CA ALA A 177 0.00 -11.72 -14.34
C ALA A 177 0.90 -11.73 -13.10
N TYR A 178 1.09 -10.58 -12.46
CA TYR A 178 1.86 -10.40 -11.23
C TYR A 178 1.33 -11.26 -10.07
N LEU A 179 0.03 -11.24 -9.79
CA LEU A 179 -0.59 -12.07 -8.74
C LEU A 179 -0.49 -13.58 -9.01
N SER A 180 -0.29 -13.95 -10.27
CA SER A 180 -0.05 -15.34 -10.70
C SER A 180 1.44 -15.69 -10.80
N ARG A 181 2.35 -14.76 -10.45
CA ARG A 181 3.81 -14.83 -10.65
C ARG A 181 4.19 -15.23 -12.08
N PHE A 182 3.40 -14.81 -13.06
CA PHE A 182 3.60 -15.13 -14.47
C PHE A 182 4.76 -14.31 -15.04
N PRO A 183 5.77 -14.95 -15.67
CA PRO A 183 6.89 -14.23 -16.26
C PRO A 183 6.45 -13.48 -17.50
N LEU A 184 6.55 -12.14 -17.48
CA LEU A 184 6.22 -11.26 -18.61
C LEU A 184 7.25 -11.32 -19.76
N CYS A 185 8.24 -12.21 -19.69
CA CYS A 185 9.24 -12.39 -20.73
C CYS A 185 8.67 -13.19 -21.91
N SER A 186 8.81 -12.67 -23.13
CA SER A 186 8.43 -13.34 -24.38
C SER A 186 9.35 -14.53 -24.67
N ALA A 187 9.03 -15.69 -24.08
CA ALA A 187 9.82 -16.92 -24.11
C ALA A 187 9.84 -17.67 -25.47
N ASN A 188 10.01 -16.94 -26.58
CA ASN A 188 10.26 -17.50 -27.91
C ASN A 188 11.72 -17.95 -28.12
N LEU A 189 12.64 -17.56 -27.22
CA LEU A 189 14.03 -17.99 -27.22
C LEU A 189 14.25 -19.23 -26.36
N ARG A 190 13.75 -20.37 -26.84
CA ARG A 190 14.31 -21.70 -26.54
C ARG A 190 15.08 -22.31 -27.71
N ASN A 191 15.06 -21.66 -28.87
CA ASN A 191 15.77 -22.06 -30.07
C ASN A 191 16.81 -20.98 -30.42
N GLU A 192 18.07 -21.37 -30.29
CA GLU A 192 19.22 -21.00 -31.13
C GLU A 192 19.69 -19.52 -31.23
N GLN A 193 21.00 -19.39 -30.95
CA GLN A 193 21.99 -18.39 -31.40
C GLN A 193 21.53 -17.00 -31.92
N MET A 194 21.94 -15.99 -31.15
CA MET A 194 22.67 -14.82 -31.69
C MET A 194 21.91 -13.86 -32.63
N ASN A 195 20.74 -13.36 -32.20
CA ASN A 195 20.21 -12.05 -32.61
C ASN A 195 19.88 -11.16 -31.39
N VAL A 196 20.82 -11.10 -30.45
CA VAL A 196 20.70 -10.29 -29.23
C VAL A 196 20.91 -8.81 -29.55
N VAL A 197 19.86 -7.99 -29.36
CA VAL A 197 19.90 -6.60 -28.84
C VAL A 197 18.52 -5.93 -28.90
N ARG A 198 17.71 -6.18 -29.94
CA ARG A 198 16.43 -5.45 -30.14
C ARG A 198 15.27 -6.01 -29.33
N ASP A 199 15.04 -7.32 -29.37
CA ASP A 199 13.82 -7.93 -28.78
C ASP A 199 13.79 -7.85 -27.24
N ASN A 200 14.96 -7.81 -26.60
CA ASN A 200 15.09 -7.66 -25.15
C ASN A 200 14.55 -6.31 -24.63
N VAL A 201 14.44 -5.28 -25.48
CA VAL A 201 13.96 -3.95 -25.06
C VAL A 201 12.47 -3.97 -24.77
N LEU A 202 11.65 -4.65 -25.59
CA LEU A 202 10.20 -4.75 -25.37
C LEU A 202 9.90 -5.43 -24.03
N SER A 203 10.51 -6.60 -23.78
CA SER A 203 10.32 -7.33 -22.52
C SER A 203 10.70 -6.51 -21.29
N TYR A 204 11.77 -5.69 -21.37
CA TYR A 204 12.14 -4.80 -20.27
C TYR A 204 11.08 -3.70 -20.05
N THR A 205 10.57 -3.09 -21.13
CA THR A 205 9.52 -2.06 -21.00
C THR A 205 8.19 -2.61 -20.46
N ALA A 206 7.79 -3.84 -20.81
CA ALA A 206 6.61 -4.47 -20.24
C ALA A 206 6.77 -4.76 -18.72
N ILE A 207 7.98 -5.07 -18.27
CA ILE A 207 8.31 -5.23 -16.84
C ILE A 207 8.25 -3.87 -16.12
N LEU A 208 8.77 -2.79 -16.72
CA LEU A 208 8.67 -1.44 -16.16
C LEU A 208 7.21 -0.96 -16.04
N ASP A 209 6.40 -1.12 -17.10
CA ASP A 209 4.98 -0.77 -17.08
C ASP A 209 4.22 -1.53 -15.98
N SER A 210 4.51 -2.84 -15.84
CA SER A 210 3.94 -3.68 -14.78
C SER A 210 4.36 -3.23 -13.39
N ALA A 211 5.65 -2.92 -13.19
CA ALA A 211 6.17 -2.40 -11.92
C ALA A 211 5.54 -1.06 -11.55
N TYR A 212 5.37 -0.15 -12.51
CA TYR A 212 4.64 1.10 -12.30
C TYR A 212 3.21 0.84 -11.82
N VAL A 213 2.45 -0.02 -12.53
CA VAL A 213 1.06 -0.35 -12.17
C VAL A 213 0.98 -0.89 -10.74
N ILE A 214 1.80 -1.89 -10.40
CA ILE A 214 1.81 -2.51 -9.07
C ILE A 214 2.21 -1.52 -7.97
N SER A 215 3.12 -0.58 -8.23
CA SER A 215 3.54 0.43 -7.25
C SER A 215 2.38 1.32 -6.80
N LYS A 216 1.49 1.72 -7.73
CA LYS A 216 0.32 2.56 -7.45
C LYS A 216 -0.84 1.77 -6.83
N CYS A 217 -0.99 0.48 -7.17
CA CYS A 217 -2.11 -0.34 -6.70
C CYS A 217 -2.32 -0.34 -5.17
N VAL A 218 -1.27 -0.20 -4.34
CA VAL A 218 -1.41 -0.17 -2.87
C VAL A 218 -2.08 1.12 -2.38
N MET A 219 -1.71 2.28 -2.94
CA MET A 219 -2.34 3.57 -2.62
C MET A 219 -3.78 3.62 -3.17
N LEU A 220 -3.98 3.19 -4.41
CA LEU A 220 -5.30 3.10 -5.05
C LEU A 220 -6.28 2.20 -4.27
N THR A 221 -5.81 1.04 -3.79
CA THR A 221 -6.61 0.14 -2.96
C THR A 221 -6.98 0.77 -1.60
N SER A 222 -6.11 1.63 -1.05
CA SER A 222 -6.37 2.32 0.21
C SER A 222 -7.44 3.40 0.04
N GLU A 223 -7.41 4.16 -1.06
CA GLU A 223 -8.47 5.10 -1.45
C GLU A 223 -9.80 4.37 -1.73
N MET A 224 -9.79 3.24 -2.46
CA MET A 224 -10.97 2.38 -2.63
C MET A 224 -11.58 1.94 -1.29
N LEU A 225 -10.73 1.61 -0.30
CA LEU A 225 -11.15 1.23 1.04
C LEU A 225 -11.69 2.42 1.85
N ALA A 226 -11.14 3.63 1.69
CA ALA A 226 -11.64 4.85 2.30
C ALA A 226 -13.03 5.25 1.74
N ILE A 227 -13.19 5.25 0.42
CA ILE A 227 -14.47 5.52 -0.26
C ILE A 227 -15.54 4.50 0.15
N ALA A 228 -15.17 3.22 0.25
CA ALA A 228 -16.10 2.18 0.67
C ALA A 228 -16.61 2.40 2.11
N GLN A 229 -15.76 2.87 3.02
CA GLN A 229 -16.17 3.27 4.37
C GLN A 229 -17.02 4.54 4.38
N HIS A 230 -16.65 5.56 3.61
CA HIS A 230 -17.42 6.81 3.51
C HIS A 230 -18.86 6.52 3.05
N LEU A 231 -19.04 5.63 2.08
CA LEU A 231 -20.35 5.13 1.63
C LEU A 231 -21.12 4.31 2.68
N CYS A 232 -20.47 3.78 3.72
CA CYS A 232 -21.12 3.07 4.83
C CYS A 232 -21.62 3.98 5.96
N PHE A 233 -20.97 5.12 6.20
CA PHE A 233 -21.33 6.05 7.29
C PHE A 233 -22.06 7.31 6.82
N TYR A 234 -21.70 7.85 5.66
CA TYR A 234 -22.28 9.08 5.10
C TYR A 234 -23.08 8.83 3.80
N GLY A 235 -22.99 7.63 3.24
CA GLY A 235 -23.76 7.21 2.06
C GLY A 235 -25.17 6.71 2.38
N ASN A 236 -25.98 6.50 1.33
CA ASN A 236 -27.33 5.96 1.47
C ASN A 236 -27.29 4.51 2.01
N PRO A 237 -27.93 4.19 3.16
CA PRO A 237 -27.89 2.85 3.76
C PRO A 237 -28.43 1.70 2.90
N ALA A 238 -29.21 1.98 1.84
CA ALA A 238 -29.67 0.97 0.90
C ALA A 238 -28.63 0.62 -0.19
N ARG A 239 -27.55 1.40 -0.31
CA ARG A 239 -26.47 1.22 -1.30
C ARG A 239 -25.07 1.25 -0.69
N CYS A 240 -24.95 1.16 0.63
CA CYS A 240 -23.66 1.00 1.30
C CYS A 240 -22.96 -0.31 0.86
N PRO A 241 -21.64 -0.30 0.60
CA PRO A 241 -20.86 -1.51 0.33
C PRO A 241 -21.09 -2.59 1.39
N SER A 242 -21.18 -3.85 0.96
CA SER A 242 -21.32 -4.96 1.89
C SER A 242 -20.00 -5.22 2.62
N LEU A 243 -20.08 -5.76 3.85
CA LEU A 243 -18.90 -6.21 4.60
C LEU A 243 -18.00 -7.13 3.77
N ASP A 244 -18.57 -8.01 2.94
CA ASP A 244 -17.83 -8.87 2.00
C ASP A 244 -16.95 -8.06 1.02
N THR A 245 -17.41 -6.90 0.55
CA THR A 245 -16.67 -5.98 -0.33
C THR A 245 -15.53 -5.31 0.45
N ILE A 246 -15.79 -4.85 1.68
CA ILE A 246 -14.79 -4.20 2.55
C ILE A 246 -13.69 -5.20 2.94
N GLU A 247 -14.07 -6.42 3.32
CA GLU A 247 -13.12 -7.51 3.59
C GLU A 247 -12.30 -7.86 2.35
N ASN A 248 -12.90 -7.91 1.16
CA ASN A 248 -12.19 -8.19 -0.09
C ASN A 248 -11.19 -7.07 -0.44
N LEU A 249 -11.51 -5.80 -0.16
CA LEU A 249 -10.59 -4.66 -0.31
C LEU A 249 -9.43 -4.74 0.68
N ALA A 250 -9.70 -4.99 1.97
CA ALA A 250 -8.67 -5.15 2.98
C ALA A 250 -7.72 -6.34 2.69
N LYS A 251 -8.26 -7.45 2.13
CA LYS A 251 -7.48 -8.61 1.67
C LYS A 251 -6.68 -8.32 0.39
N LEU A 252 -7.08 -7.32 -0.41
CA LEU A 252 -6.40 -6.95 -1.65
C LEU A 252 -5.00 -6.37 -1.40
N LEU A 253 -4.82 -5.62 -0.31
CA LEU A 253 -3.53 -5.02 0.07
C LEU A 253 -2.40 -6.06 0.27
N PRO A 254 -2.50 -7.06 1.15
CA PRO A 254 -1.45 -8.09 1.30
C PRO A 254 -1.35 -8.99 0.06
N MET A 255 -2.45 -9.23 -0.66
CA MET A 255 -2.48 -9.97 -1.92
C MET A 255 -1.58 -9.32 -2.99
N ILE A 256 -1.62 -7.98 -3.11
CA ILE A 256 -0.73 -7.18 -3.96
C ILE A 256 0.70 -7.15 -3.41
N VAL A 257 0.90 -6.93 -2.10
CA VAL A 257 2.27 -6.86 -1.53
C VAL A 257 3.03 -8.20 -1.65
N GLN A 258 2.35 -9.35 -1.55
CA GLN A 258 3.01 -10.67 -1.56
C GLN A 258 2.98 -11.41 -2.91
N ALA A 259 2.37 -10.81 -3.96
CA ALA A 259 2.21 -11.42 -5.28
C ALA A 259 1.59 -12.83 -5.22
N LEU A 260 0.44 -12.96 -4.55
CA LEU A 260 -0.28 -14.23 -4.34
C LEU A 260 -1.79 -14.00 -4.41
N TRP A 261 -2.55 -14.92 -5.02
CA TRP A 261 -4.01 -14.90 -4.91
C TRP A 261 -4.49 -15.40 -3.53
N PRO A 262 -5.72 -15.04 -3.07
CA PRO A 262 -6.27 -15.52 -1.79
C PRO A 262 -6.47 -17.05 -1.69
N LYS A 263 -6.34 -17.76 -2.81
CA LYS A 263 -6.40 -19.23 -2.94
C LYS A 263 -5.03 -19.92 -2.81
N ASN A 264 -3.93 -19.17 -2.87
CA ASN A 264 -2.58 -19.71 -2.72
C ASN A 264 -2.28 -19.99 -1.24
N SER A 265 -1.31 -20.88 -0.96
CA SER A 265 -0.84 -21.08 0.41
C SER A 265 -0.01 -19.86 0.86
N PRO A 266 -0.22 -19.32 2.07
CA PRO A 266 0.59 -18.21 2.59
C PRO A 266 2.07 -18.59 2.77
N LEU A 267 2.40 -19.89 2.83
CA LEU A 267 3.78 -20.38 2.87
C LEU A 267 4.60 -20.00 1.62
N LEU A 268 3.95 -19.68 0.49
CA LEU A 268 4.60 -19.16 -0.72
C LEU A 268 5.09 -17.70 -0.59
N GLN A 269 4.90 -17.06 0.56
CA GLN A 269 5.47 -15.76 0.90
C GLN A 269 6.88 -15.87 1.54
N LEU A 270 7.33 -17.09 1.85
CA LEU A 270 8.67 -17.35 2.39
C LEU A 270 9.69 -17.53 1.26
N PRO A 271 10.97 -17.13 1.46
CA PRO A 271 12.02 -17.35 0.47
C PRO A 271 12.22 -18.84 0.20
N HIS A 272 12.66 -19.19 -1.01
CA HIS A 272 12.97 -20.56 -1.46
C HIS A 272 11.79 -21.57 -1.40
N ILE A 273 10.59 -21.16 -0.99
CA ILE A 273 9.40 -22.03 -0.94
C ILE A 273 8.65 -22.05 -2.29
N THR A 274 8.72 -23.21 -2.96
CA THR A 274 7.98 -23.48 -4.20
C THR A 274 6.73 -24.32 -3.96
N GLU A 275 5.88 -24.49 -4.98
CA GLU A 275 4.68 -25.34 -4.88
C GLU A 275 4.98 -26.81 -4.57
N GLN A 276 6.19 -27.29 -4.90
CA GLN A 276 6.64 -28.66 -4.60
C GLN A 276 6.70 -28.90 -3.07
N ASN A 277 7.19 -27.92 -2.32
CA ASN A 277 7.33 -27.98 -0.86
C ASN A 277 5.96 -28.04 -0.15
N LEU A 278 4.89 -27.51 -0.77
CA LEU A 278 3.53 -27.53 -0.22
C LEU A 278 2.98 -28.94 0.02
N HIS A 279 3.46 -29.94 -0.71
CA HIS A 279 3.09 -31.34 -0.44
C HIS A 279 3.64 -31.83 0.90
N HIS A 280 4.84 -31.40 1.30
CA HIS A 280 5.43 -31.78 2.59
C HIS A 280 4.78 -31.04 3.75
N PHE A 281 4.51 -29.74 3.61
CA PHE A 281 3.79 -28.96 4.62
C PHE A 281 2.38 -29.52 4.89
N ARG A 282 1.61 -29.82 3.84
CA ARG A 282 0.27 -30.43 3.97
C ARG A 282 0.30 -31.78 4.68
N ARG A 283 1.27 -32.65 4.38
CA ARG A 283 1.45 -33.95 5.07
C ARG A 283 1.69 -33.76 6.58
N ASN A 284 2.43 -32.71 6.94
CA ASN A 284 2.76 -32.37 8.32
C ASN A 284 1.75 -31.44 9.02
N ARG A 285 0.59 -31.17 8.37
CA ARG A 285 -0.49 -30.28 8.84
C ARG A 285 -0.09 -28.80 9.04
N ILE A 286 0.92 -28.34 8.31
CA ILE A 286 1.39 -26.95 8.32
C ILE A 286 0.64 -26.19 7.24
N ILE A 287 -0.08 -25.13 7.61
CA ILE A 287 -0.97 -24.34 6.74
C ILE A 287 -0.49 -22.88 6.66
N THR A 288 -0.05 -22.32 7.78
CA THR A 288 0.38 -20.93 7.95
C THR A 288 1.87 -20.82 8.30
N CYS A 289 2.44 -19.63 8.10
CA CYS A 289 3.81 -19.32 8.56
C CYS A 289 3.93 -19.35 10.08
N ALA A 290 2.84 -19.10 10.83
CA ALA A 290 2.81 -19.25 12.28
C ALA A 290 2.94 -20.72 12.70
N ASP A 291 2.30 -21.65 11.98
CA ASP A 291 2.42 -23.10 12.25
C ASP A 291 3.87 -23.56 12.08
N LEU A 292 4.57 -23.05 11.06
CA LEU A 292 5.99 -23.34 10.77
C LEU A 292 6.93 -22.70 11.81
N ALA A 293 6.62 -21.49 12.28
CA ALA A 293 7.34 -20.83 13.36
C ALA A 293 7.19 -21.59 14.70
N ASN A 294 5.99 -22.11 15.00
CA ASN A 294 5.69 -22.80 16.26
C ASN A 294 6.21 -24.25 16.37
N LEU A 295 6.82 -24.82 15.31
CA LEU A 295 7.52 -26.12 15.40
C LEU A 295 8.76 -26.01 16.28
N SER A 296 9.26 -27.12 16.82
CA SER A 296 10.62 -27.19 17.35
C SER A 296 11.66 -27.20 16.21
N GLU A 297 12.87 -26.72 16.47
CA GLU A 297 13.96 -26.56 15.49
C GLU A 297 14.25 -27.85 14.72
N ASN A 298 14.44 -28.98 15.41
CA ASN A 298 14.63 -30.30 14.78
C ASN A 298 13.52 -30.64 13.78
N LYS A 299 12.26 -30.44 14.15
CA LYS A 299 11.10 -30.73 13.29
C LYS A 299 10.99 -29.71 12.15
N ARG A 300 11.33 -28.44 12.39
CA ARG A 300 11.37 -27.37 11.38
C ARG A 300 12.43 -27.67 10.31
N ARG A 301 13.63 -28.07 10.73
CA ARG A 301 14.73 -28.49 9.84
C ARG A 301 14.39 -29.76 9.05
N GLN A 302 13.79 -30.77 9.69
CA GLN A 302 13.29 -31.97 9.00
C GLN A 302 12.20 -31.65 7.96
N VAL A 303 11.27 -30.74 8.28
CA VAL A 303 10.23 -30.29 7.32
C VAL A 303 10.85 -29.56 6.13
N LEU A 304 11.92 -28.79 6.36
CA LEU A 304 12.65 -28.00 5.37
C LEU A 304 13.90 -28.69 4.80
N GLN A 305 14.03 -30.02 4.93
CA GLN A 305 15.20 -30.82 4.52
C GLN A 305 15.60 -30.74 3.02
N LEU A 306 14.82 -30.04 2.19
CA LEU A 306 15.12 -29.78 0.78
C LEU A 306 15.90 -28.47 0.57
N LEU A 307 16.05 -27.66 1.62
CA LEU A 307 16.79 -26.40 1.61
C LEU A 307 18.20 -26.60 2.17
N ASN A 308 19.18 -25.92 1.56
CA ASN A 308 20.54 -25.80 2.08
C ASN A 308 20.56 -24.90 3.33
N ASP A 309 21.63 -24.98 4.14
CA ASP A 309 21.76 -24.21 5.39
C ASP A 309 21.58 -22.69 5.22
N ALA A 310 22.09 -22.12 4.13
CA ALA A 310 21.89 -20.70 3.80
C ALA A 310 20.40 -20.38 3.50
N GLU A 311 19.76 -21.18 2.64
CA GLU A 311 18.35 -21.04 2.27
C GLU A 311 17.41 -21.24 3.48
N TYR A 312 17.77 -22.17 4.37
CA TYR A 312 17.09 -22.36 5.66
C TYR A 312 17.24 -21.11 6.54
N ASN A 313 18.45 -20.56 6.66
CA ASN A 313 18.69 -19.34 7.42
C ASN A 313 17.95 -18.11 6.86
N ASP A 314 17.77 -17.99 5.54
CA ASP A 314 16.91 -16.97 4.94
C ASP A 314 15.44 -17.11 5.37
N VAL A 315 14.90 -18.34 5.34
CA VAL A 315 13.53 -18.62 5.82
C VAL A 315 13.40 -18.29 7.31
N ILE A 316 14.42 -18.61 8.11
CA ILE A 316 14.45 -18.28 9.54
C ILE A 316 14.51 -16.77 9.78
N PHE A 317 15.34 -16.03 9.04
CA PHE A 317 15.44 -14.57 9.14
C PHE A 317 14.09 -13.92 8.84
N VAL A 318 13.41 -14.37 7.78
CA VAL A 318 12.08 -13.89 7.41
C VAL A 318 11.01 -14.28 8.45
N LEU A 319 11.09 -15.47 9.07
CA LEU A 319 10.19 -15.84 10.17
C LEU A 319 10.46 -15.05 11.46
N LYS A 320 11.71 -14.63 11.73
CA LYS A 320 12.04 -13.68 12.82
C LYS A 320 11.56 -12.26 12.49
N SER A 321 11.62 -11.83 11.23
CA SER A 321 11.20 -10.48 10.84
C SER A 321 9.68 -10.31 10.76
N MET A 322 8.93 -11.38 10.44
CA MET A 322 7.47 -11.34 10.35
C MET A 322 6.78 -10.92 11.66
N PRO A 323 5.69 -10.13 11.61
CA PRO A 323 4.97 -9.69 12.79
C PRO A 323 3.95 -10.73 13.29
N LYS A 324 3.91 -10.88 14.61
CA LYS A 324 2.85 -11.48 15.40
C LYS A 324 2.22 -10.37 16.25
N LEU A 325 1.00 -9.99 15.90
CA LEU A 325 0.27 -8.89 16.53
C LEU A 325 -0.65 -9.43 17.64
N ASN A 326 -0.50 -8.91 18.85
CA ASN A 326 -1.48 -9.03 19.92
C ASN A 326 -2.35 -7.75 19.97
N ILE A 327 -3.64 -7.91 20.26
CA ILE A 327 -4.64 -6.83 20.22
C ILE A 327 -5.46 -6.88 21.51
N GLU A 328 -5.30 -5.88 22.36
CA GLU A 328 -5.99 -5.75 23.65
C GLU A 328 -7.01 -4.58 23.59
N PRO A 329 -8.30 -4.84 23.28
CA PRO A 329 -9.33 -3.82 23.29
C PRO A 329 -9.81 -3.51 24.73
N ARG A 330 -10.01 -2.23 25.02
CA ARG A 330 -10.58 -1.70 26.27
C ARG A 330 -11.65 -0.66 25.93
N PHE A 331 -12.79 -0.71 26.59
CA PHE A 331 -13.87 0.25 26.41
C PHE A 331 -13.90 1.19 27.62
N GLU A 332 -13.95 2.49 27.35
CA GLU A 332 -14.01 3.55 28.35
C GLU A 332 -15.11 4.55 27.94
N VAL A 333 -15.99 4.91 28.86
CA VAL A 333 -16.97 5.99 28.67
C VAL A 333 -16.37 7.27 29.22
N GLN A 334 -16.35 8.34 28.43
CA GLN A 334 -15.89 9.65 28.90
C GLN A 334 -17.06 10.36 29.60
N GLY A 335 -16.88 10.81 30.85
CA GLY A 335 -17.85 11.65 31.57
C GLY A 335 -18.87 10.94 32.48
N GLU A 336 -18.81 9.61 32.66
CA GLU A 336 -19.58 8.91 33.70
C GLU A 336 -18.64 8.35 34.79
N ASP A 337 -18.97 8.54 36.07
CA ASP A 337 -18.18 8.05 37.23
C ASP A 337 -17.95 6.52 37.18
N ASP A 338 -18.95 5.79 36.67
CA ASP A 338 -18.88 4.36 36.38
C ASP A 338 -18.30 4.11 34.97
N ALA A 339 -17.08 4.54 34.68
CA ALA A 339 -16.45 4.55 33.34
C ALA A 339 -16.38 3.21 32.56
N GLN A 340 -16.84 2.09 33.15
CA GLN A 340 -17.01 0.77 32.51
C GLN A 340 -18.48 0.37 32.23
N LYS A 341 -19.48 1.11 32.71
CA LYS A 341 -20.91 0.85 32.44
C LYS A 341 -21.32 1.53 31.14
N VAL A 342 -21.31 0.79 30.04
CA VAL A 342 -21.74 1.32 28.74
C VAL A 342 -23.26 1.56 28.73
N THR A 343 -23.67 2.82 28.80
CA THR A 343 -25.05 3.28 28.69
C THR A 343 -25.46 3.47 27.21
N VAL A 344 -26.74 3.26 26.88
CA VAL A 344 -27.22 3.39 25.49
C VAL A 344 -27.34 4.86 25.12
N GLY A 345 -26.70 5.25 24.01
CA GLY A 345 -26.59 6.64 23.55
C GLY A 345 -25.33 7.37 24.02
N SER A 346 -24.50 6.76 24.87
CA SER A 346 -23.18 7.31 25.22
C SER A 346 -22.19 7.24 24.05
N VAL A 347 -21.20 8.14 24.07
CA VAL A 347 -20.00 8.04 23.22
C VAL A 347 -19.01 7.12 23.93
N VAL A 348 -18.78 5.94 23.37
CA VAL A 348 -17.83 4.95 23.88
C VAL A 348 -16.50 5.13 23.19
N THR A 349 -15.43 5.29 23.97
CA THR A 349 -14.05 5.28 23.48
C THR A 349 -13.51 3.86 23.57
N LEU A 350 -13.32 3.22 22.41
CA LEU A 350 -12.61 1.96 22.32
C LEU A 350 -11.11 2.25 22.17
N LYS A 351 -10.35 2.04 23.25
CA LYS A 351 -8.89 2.08 23.25
C LYS A 351 -8.34 0.69 22.91
N ILE A 352 -7.66 0.57 21.78
CA ILE A 352 -7.07 -0.67 21.28
C ILE A 352 -5.56 -0.60 21.49
N ASN A 353 -5.02 -1.39 22.42
CA ASN A 353 -3.56 -1.52 22.55
C ASN A 353 -3.06 -2.60 21.56
N LEU A 354 -2.17 -2.20 20.67
CA LEU A 354 -1.51 -3.05 19.68
C LEU A 354 -0.09 -3.37 20.12
N ARG A 355 0.26 -4.66 20.22
CA ARG A 355 1.59 -5.14 20.60
C ARG A 355 2.18 -6.02 19.50
N ARG A 356 3.29 -5.55 18.92
CA ARG A 356 3.99 -6.17 17.78
C ARG A 356 5.18 -6.99 18.30
N SER A 357 5.15 -8.29 18.04
CA SER A 357 6.21 -9.24 18.41
C SER A 357 6.74 -9.99 17.18
N PRO A 358 7.96 -10.57 17.21
CA PRO A 358 8.41 -11.53 16.19
C PRO A 358 7.48 -12.74 16.07
N LEU A 359 7.29 -13.25 14.85
CA LEU A 359 6.50 -14.47 14.61
C LEU A 359 7.23 -15.73 15.08
N LEU A 360 8.56 -15.78 14.90
CA LEU A 360 9.44 -16.77 15.48
C LEU A 360 10.14 -16.21 16.72
N ASP A 361 9.88 -16.84 17.86
CA ASP A 361 10.62 -16.63 19.10
C ASP A 361 12.10 -16.99 18.92
N SER A 362 12.99 -16.06 19.26
CA SER A 362 14.44 -16.28 19.16
C SER A 362 15.01 -16.95 20.40
N SER A 363 14.59 -16.53 21.60
CA SER A 363 15.09 -17.07 22.86
C SER A 363 14.79 -18.57 22.97
N LYS A 364 13.51 -18.94 22.76
CA LYS A 364 13.07 -20.34 22.76
C LYS A 364 13.80 -21.19 21.71
N ARG A 365 14.16 -20.61 20.57
CA ARG A 365 14.88 -21.31 19.50
C ARG A 365 16.37 -21.44 19.79
N GLU A 366 16.97 -20.49 20.51
CA GLU A 366 18.35 -20.57 20.96
C GLU A 366 18.51 -21.54 22.14
N GLU A 367 17.50 -21.65 23.01
CA GLU A 367 17.37 -22.71 24.01
C GLU A 367 17.28 -24.09 23.34
N GLU A 368 16.33 -24.27 22.40
CA GLU A 368 16.20 -25.52 21.62
C GLU A 368 17.50 -25.92 20.90
N MET A 369 18.28 -24.96 20.38
CA MET A 369 19.55 -25.26 19.70
C MET A 369 20.68 -25.68 20.66
N ARG A 370 20.73 -25.14 21.88
CA ARG A 370 21.67 -25.61 22.93
C ARG A 370 21.30 -27.02 23.36
N GLU A 371 20.02 -27.25 23.62
CA GLU A 371 19.47 -28.56 23.94
C GLU A 371 19.75 -29.64 22.88
N ILE A 372 19.93 -29.26 21.61
CA ILE A 372 20.34 -30.18 20.54
C ILE A 372 21.84 -30.42 20.60
N SER A 373 22.65 -29.36 20.66
CA SER A 373 24.12 -29.46 20.72
C SER A 373 24.63 -30.21 21.95
N GLU A 374 23.94 -30.12 23.08
CA GLU A 374 24.25 -30.86 24.31
C GLU A 374 23.97 -32.36 24.11
N LYS A 375 22.83 -32.74 23.55
CA LYS A 375 22.47 -34.15 23.28
C LYS A 375 23.33 -34.77 22.19
N ASP A 376 23.72 -34.01 21.17
CA ASP A 376 24.64 -34.45 20.12
C ASP A 376 26.06 -34.66 20.69
N ALA A 377 26.49 -33.86 21.67
CA ALA A 377 27.75 -34.04 22.39
C ALA A 377 27.71 -35.25 23.34
N GLU A 378 26.67 -35.40 24.18
CA GLU A 378 26.44 -36.59 25.01
C GLU A 378 26.46 -37.88 24.17
N THR A 379 25.84 -37.85 22.98
CA THR A 379 25.83 -39.00 22.06
C THR A 379 27.23 -39.29 21.49
N MET A 380 28.06 -38.28 21.28
CA MET A 380 29.44 -38.45 20.81
C MET A 380 30.35 -39.01 21.93
N GLU A 381 30.25 -38.48 23.16
CA GLU A 381 31.01 -38.98 24.32
C GLU A 381 30.68 -40.45 24.62
N ILE A 382 29.41 -40.86 24.51
CA ILE A 382 29.00 -42.27 24.65
C ILE A 382 29.58 -43.17 23.54
N ILE A 383 29.77 -42.65 22.33
CA ILE A 383 30.38 -43.41 21.21
C ILE A 383 31.90 -43.55 21.43
N ASP A 384 32.58 -42.48 21.86
CA ASP A 384 34.01 -42.53 22.17
C ASP A 384 34.28 -43.47 23.39
N ASP A 385 33.42 -43.46 24.42
CA ASP A 385 33.45 -44.43 25.53
C ASP A 385 33.18 -45.88 25.07
N GLU A 386 32.24 -46.11 24.14
CA GLU A 386 32.00 -47.45 23.57
C GLU A 386 33.17 -47.93 22.70
N ASP A 387 33.86 -47.06 21.95
CA ASP A 387 35.06 -47.45 21.18
C ASP A 387 36.29 -47.67 22.10
N GLU A 388 36.56 -46.82 23.12
CA GLU A 388 37.63 -47.07 24.10
C GLU A 388 37.41 -48.39 24.87
N THR A 389 36.18 -48.68 25.31
CA THR A 389 35.87 -49.93 26.02
C THR A 389 35.83 -51.18 25.12
N ASN A 390 35.84 -51.02 23.80
CA ASN A 390 36.05 -52.10 22.83
C ASN A 390 37.55 -52.32 22.49
N GLU A 391 38.40 -51.28 22.49
CA GLU A 391 39.84 -51.43 22.24
C GLU A 391 40.54 -52.33 23.29
N GLU A 392 40.07 -52.36 24.55
CA GLU A 392 40.56 -53.32 25.56
C GLU A 392 40.18 -54.80 25.29
N LYS A 393 39.31 -55.11 24.31
CA LYS A 393 38.76 -56.47 24.13
C LYS A 393 38.94 -57.14 22.77
N ASP A 394 39.16 -56.42 21.65
CA ASP A 394 39.33 -57.08 20.34
C ASP A 394 40.78 -57.22 19.88
N ASN A 395 41.56 -57.96 20.65
CA ASN A 395 42.94 -58.30 20.32
C ASN A 395 43.05 -59.55 19.41
N ASN A 396 42.00 -59.93 18.64
CA ASN A 396 42.07 -61.14 17.81
C ASN A 396 41.11 -61.28 16.58
N VAL A 397 40.73 -60.21 15.89
CA VAL A 397 40.12 -60.30 14.53
C VAL A 397 40.82 -59.38 13.51
N PRO A 398 41.21 -59.88 12.31
CA PRO A 398 41.98 -59.08 11.34
C PRO A 398 41.13 -58.09 10.52
N LYS A 399 41.58 -56.83 10.47
CA LYS A 399 40.99 -55.72 9.69
C LYS A 399 40.86 -56.07 8.19
N ARG A 400 39.63 -56.03 7.64
CA ARG A 400 39.40 -55.95 6.19
C ARG A 400 39.41 -54.50 5.72
N LYS A 401 40.02 -54.24 4.57
CA LYS A 401 40.12 -52.89 3.99
C LYS A 401 38.88 -52.54 3.16
N ILE A 402 38.54 -51.26 3.17
CA ILE A 402 37.61 -50.63 2.23
C ILE A 402 38.08 -50.95 0.78
N TRP A 403 37.14 -51.31 -0.11
CA TRP A 403 37.29 -51.85 -1.50
C TRP A 403 37.02 -53.36 -1.74
N GLU A 404 35.93 -53.92 -1.18
CA GLU A 404 35.25 -55.09 -1.79
C GLU A 404 33.78 -54.76 -2.12
N LYS A 405 33.33 -55.04 -3.36
CA LYS A 405 31.96 -54.74 -3.83
C LYS A 405 31.04 -55.97 -3.72
N PRO A 406 29.88 -55.89 -3.05
CA PRO A 406 28.95 -57.03 -2.96
C PRO A 406 28.30 -57.35 -4.31
N LYS A 407 28.43 -58.59 -4.78
CA LYS A 407 27.77 -59.09 -5.99
C LYS A 407 26.34 -59.55 -5.70
N LYS A 408 25.38 -59.13 -6.53
CA LYS A 408 23.97 -59.58 -6.45
C LYS A 408 23.86 -61.10 -6.63
N LYS A 409 23.16 -61.79 -5.73
CA LYS A 409 22.64 -63.15 -5.97
C LYS A 409 21.23 -63.08 -6.58
N GLN A 410 20.96 -63.98 -7.52
CA GLN A 410 19.63 -64.23 -8.07
C GLN A 410 18.87 -65.22 -7.16
N ASN A 411 17.54 -65.13 -7.13
CA ASN A 411 16.66 -66.20 -6.66
C ASN A 411 15.76 -66.66 -7.83
N LYS A 412 15.49 -67.96 -7.91
CA LYS A 412 14.62 -68.58 -8.93
C LYS A 412 13.62 -69.56 -8.31
N THR A 413 12.35 -69.34 -8.61
CA THR A 413 11.26 -70.34 -8.81
C THR A 413 10.96 -71.40 -7.73
N LYS A 414 9.67 -71.52 -7.38
CA LYS A 414 8.98 -72.82 -7.26
C LYS A 414 7.78 -72.86 -8.23
N PRO A 415 7.34 -74.04 -8.73
CA PRO A 415 6.46 -74.14 -9.89
C PRO A 415 4.99 -74.49 -9.57
N THR A 416 4.09 -74.22 -10.52
CA THR A 416 2.69 -74.68 -10.56
C THR A 416 2.50 -75.79 -11.59
N ARG A 417 1.75 -76.86 -11.25
CA ARG A 417 1.26 -77.84 -12.26
C ARG A 417 0.09 -78.71 -11.76
N ASN A 418 -1.13 -78.40 -12.19
CA ASN A 418 -2.29 -79.29 -12.44
C ASN A 418 -3.60 -78.45 -12.52
N ARG A 419 -4.75 -78.90 -13.08
CA ARG A 419 -5.07 -79.77 -14.24
C ARG A 419 -6.62 -79.75 -14.41
N GLN A 420 -7.15 -79.62 -15.64
CA GLN A 420 -8.51 -79.99 -16.16
C GLN A 420 -9.77 -79.95 -15.21
N GLY A 421 -10.95 -79.42 -15.55
CA GLY A 421 -11.50 -78.72 -16.73
C GLY A 421 -12.95 -79.16 -17.09
N GLN A 422 -13.79 -78.25 -17.65
CA GLN A 422 -15.10 -78.51 -18.34
C GLN A 422 -16.29 -79.05 -17.45
N LYS A 423 -17.61 -78.93 -17.76
CA LYS A 423 -18.39 -78.51 -18.96
C LYS A 423 -19.93 -78.26 -18.68
N THR A 424 -20.54 -77.17 -19.20
CA THR A 424 -21.94 -77.07 -19.79
C THR A 424 -23.23 -77.34 -18.93
N LYS A 425 -24.51 -76.95 -19.25
CA LYS A 425 -25.20 -76.26 -20.42
C LYS A 425 -26.66 -75.75 -20.10
N VAL A 426 -27.07 -74.57 -20.63
CA VAL A 426 -28.37 -74.18 -21.33
C VAL A 426 -29.75 -74.28 -20.60
N PHE A 427 -30.68 -73.30 -20.62
CA PHE A 427 -31.67 -72.83 -21.66
C PHE A 427 -32.00 -71.30 -21.53
N LYS A 428 -31.98 -70.46 -22.60
CA LYS A 428 -33.06 -69.92 -23.51
C LYS A 428 -34.25 -69.19 -22.82
N LYS A 429 -34.84 -68.04 -23.27
CA LYS A 429 -34.98 -67.24 -24.55
C LYS A 429 -35.02 -65.70 -24.19
N ALA A 430 -35.22 -64.61 -24.97
CA ALA A 430 -35.51 -64.21 -26.39
C ALA A 430 -34.80 -62.83 -26.70
N ILE A 431 -34.66 -62.16 -27.89
CA ILE A 431 -35.46 -61.70 -29.08
C ILE A 431 -36.40 -60.50 -28.77
N ILE A 432 -36.38 -59.27 -29.37
CA ILE A 432 -36.38 -58.78 -30.81
C ILE A 432 -35.57 -57.45 -31.05
N LYS A 433 -35.12 -57.26 -32.32
CA LYS A 433 -34.62 -56.11 -33.15
C LYS A 433 -35.00 -54.62 -32.87
N SER A 434 -34.54 -53.57 -33.61
CA SER A 434 -33.29 -53.17 -34.35
C SER A 434 -33.54 -51.92 -35.26
N GLU A 435 -32.51 -51.10 -35.56
CA GLU A 435 -32.39 -50.11 -36.70
C GLU A 435 -33.47 -48.98 -36.85
N GLU A 436 -33.38 -47.86 -37.62
CA GLU A 436 -32.30 -47.08 -38.32
C GLU A 436 -32.76 -45.59 -38.53
N ASP A 437 -31.98 -44.76 -39.24
CA ASP A 437 -32.21 -43.31 -39.51
C ASP A 437 -33.42 -42.93 -40.43
N SER A 438 -33.94 -41.70 -40.31
CA SER A 438 -34.42 -40.84 -41.43
C SER A 438 -35.01 -39.47 -40.96
N LYS A 439 -35.55 -38.64 -41.87
CA LYS A 439 -35.63 -37.15 -41.75
C LYS A 439 -36.89 -36.53 -42.43
N TRP A 440 -37.29 -35.33 -41.95
CA TRP A 440 -38.19 -34.30 -42.55
C TRP A 440 -39.73 -34.26 -42.28
N LYS A 441 -40.13 -33.24 -41.49
CA LYS A 441 -40.99 -32.04 -41.81
C LYS A 441 -42.52 -32.11 -42.12
N LEU A 442 -43.19 -31.01 -41.73
CA LEU A 442 -44.55 -30.47 -42.07
C LEU A 442 -45.77 -31.17 -41.41
N GLU A 443 -46.62 -30.49 -40.62
CA GLU A 443 -47.76 -29.57 -40.93
C GLU A 443 -49.10 -30.35 -41.14
N GLU A 444 -50.32 -29.85 -40.83
CA GLU A 444 -50.82 -28.50 -40.53
C GLU A 444 -52.18 -28.54 -39.74
N GLN A 445 -52.68 -27.38 -39.24
CA GLN A 445 -54.08 -27.06 -38.86
C GLN A 445 -54.71 -27.72 -37.59
N LYS A 446 -55.61 -27.10 -36.81
CA LYS A 446 -56.19 -25.72 -36.65
C LYS A 446 -56.82 -25.66 -35.22
N LYS A 447 -57.46 -24.64 -34.63
CA LYS A 447 -58.03 -23.30 -34.97
C LYS A 447 -58.14 -22.52 -33.60
N ASP A 448 -58.53 -21.25 -33.39
CA ASP A 448 -58.99 -20.12 -34.22
C ASP A 448 -58.87 -18.78 -33.43
N ARG A 449 -58.21 -17.73 -33.97
CA ARG A 449 -58.58 -16.28 -33.94
C ARG A 449 -57.39 -15.30 -34.02
N LYS A 450 -57.28 -14.65 -35.19
CA LYS A 450 -57.44 -13.19 -35.44
C LYS A 450 -56.83 -12.18 -34.44
N GLU A 451 -56.15 -11.10 -34.89
CA GLU A 451 -55.70 -10.74 -36.25
C GLU A 451 -54.63 -9.62 -36.19
N ASN A 452 -53.98 -9.32 -37.32
CA ASN A 452 -52.84 -8.40 -37.42
C ASN A 452 -53.26 -6.93 -37.56
N ASN A 453 -52.31 -6.00 -37.36
CA ASN A 453 -51.66 -5.36 -38.50
C ASN A 453 -50.32 -4.70 -38.12
N ASP A 454 -49.43 -4.65 -39.11
CA ASP A 454 -48.13 -3.98 -39.08
C ASP A 454 -48.28 -2.47 -39.34
N ASP A 455 -47.25 -1.66 -39.04
CA ASP A 455 -46.46 -1.03 -40.11
C ASP A 455 -45.22 -0.25 -39.59
N ILE A 456 -44.35 0.14 -40.54
CA ILE A 456 -43.08 0.85 -40.35
C ILE A 456 -43.26 2.36 -40.55
N GLU A 457 -42.57 3.21 -39.76
CA GLU A 457 -42.03 4.48 -40.30
C GLU A 457 -40.82 5.03 -39.51
N THR A 458 -40.25 6.15 -39.96
CA THR A 458 -38.93 6.73 -39.58
C THR A 458 -39.04 8.26 -39.43
N ILE A 459 -37.97 8.96 -39.00
CA ILE A 459 -37.80 10.43 -38.89
C ILE A 459 -38.40 10.99 -37.58
N GLY A 460 -37.84 12.00 -36.88
CA GLY A 460 -36.60 12.77 -37.11
C GLY A 460 -36.26 13.73 -35.94
N ASP A 461 -35.37 14.69 -36.17
CA ASP A 461 -34.76 15.58 -35.15
C ASP A 461 -35.61 16.80 -34.74
N SER A 462 -35.43 17.26 -33.48
CA SER A 462 -35.48 18.65 -32.96
C SER A 462 -35.14 18.59 -31.46
N GLU A 463 -34.07 19.23 -30.95
CA GLU A 463 -33.84 20.67 -30.70
C GLU A 463 -34.57 21.26 -29.47
N ASN A 464 -33.74 21.83 -28.58
CA ASN A 464 -33.93 23.02 -27.72
C ASN A 464 -35.23 23.24 -26.91
N GLU A 465 -35.08 23.43 -25.59
CA GLU A 465 -35.34 24.74 -24.96
C GLU A 465 -34.72 24.85 -23.55
N GLU A 466 -34.23 26.05 -23.19
CA GLU A 466 -34.02 26.48 -21.80
C GLU A 466 -35.33 27.08 -21.24
N PRO A 467 -35.40 27.34 -19.93
CA PRO A 467 -35.64 28.75 -19.60
C PRO A 467 -34.76 29.29 -18.46
N SER A 468 -34.47 30.59 -18.53
CA SER A 468 -33.70 31.34 -17.55
C SER A 468 -34.52 32.45 -16.87
N GLY A 469 -34.08 32.86 -15.67
CA GLY A 469 -34.55 34.06 -14.96
C GLY A 469 -35.75 33.86 -14.00
N SER A 470 -35.96 34.76 -13.04
CA SER A 470 -35.06 35.82 -12.55
C SER A 470 -35.50 36.35 -11.17
N GLU A 471 -34.50 36.80 -10.40
CA GLU A 471 -34.51 37.80 -9.33
C GLU A 471 -35.84 38.24 -8.67
N LYS A 472 -35.88 38.12 -7.34
CA LYS A 472 -35.85 39.30 -6.43
C LYS A 472 -35.54 38.89 -5.00
N GLY A 473 -34.98 39.82 -4.23
CA GLY A 473 -34.82 39.70 -2.78
C GLY A 473 -35.25 41.01 -2.11
N ASP A 474 -35.39 40.99 -0.79
CA ASP A 474 -35.56 42.16 0.06
C ASP A 474 -34.93 41.91 1.44
N LYS A 475 -34.91 42.94 2.30
CA LYS A 475 -33.96 43.07 3.42
C LYS A 475 -34.50 42.80 4.83
N ASP A 476 -33.54 42.55 5.73
CA ASP A 476 -33.43 43.01 7.12
C ASP A 476 -34.69 43.53 7.85
N GLU A 477 -35.04 42.89 8.97
CA GLU A 477 -35.36 43.61 10.22
C GLU A 477 -34.72 42.88 11.42
N ASN A 478 -34.36 43.64 12.46
CA ASN A 478 -33.83 43.14 13.74
C ASN A 478 -34.88 43.35 14.84
N GLU A 479 -35.09 42.36 15.70
CA GLU A 479 -35.54 42.62 17.07
C GLU A 479 -34.66 41.87 18.09
N LYS A 480 -34.49 42.50 19.26
CA LYS A 480 -33.81 41.93 20.43
C LYS A 480 -34.78 41.94 21.59
N GLU A 481 -34.82 40.86 22.36
CA GLU A 481 -35.28 40.92 23.75
C GLU A 481 -34.14 40.53 24.69
N ASN A 482 -33.90 41.36 25.70
CA ASN A 482 -32.99 41.04 26.81
C ASN A 482 -33.78 40.37 27.93
N SER A 483 -33.22 39.31 28.52
CA SER A 483 -33.59 38.85 29.85
C SER A 483 -32.32 38.67 30.68
N SER A 484 -32.32 39.19 31.90
CA SER A 484 -31.12 39.32 32.74
C SER A 484 -31.17 38.41 33.97
N CYS A 485 -30.06 37.73 34.26
CA CYS A 485 -29.56 37.44 35.61
C CYS A 485 -28.04 37.27 35.56
N SER A 486 -27.39 37.20 36.72
CA SER A 486 -25.93 37.41 36.88
C SER A 486 -25.30 36.32 37.74
N GLU A 487 -23.96 36.32 37.75
CA GLU A 487 -23.03 35.59 38.65
C GLU A 487 -22.78 34.11 38.29
N GLY A 488 -21.53 33.81 37.94
CA GLY A 488 -21.06 32.50 37.45
C GLY A 488 -19.74 32.57 36.66
N MET A 489 -18.79 33.41 37.07
CA MET A 489 -17.48 33.55 36.42
C MET A 489 -16.50 32.49 36.96
N ASP A 490 -15.47 32.16 36.16
CA ASP A 490 -14.20 31.47 36.50
C ASP A 490 -14.05 29.98 36.09
N GLU A 491 -15.08 29.28 35.61
CA GLU A 491 -14.93 27.88 35.12
C GLU A 491 -14.82 27.74 33.57
N GLU A 492 -15.45 28.61 32.77
CA GLU A 492 -15.55 28.42 31.31
C GLU A 492 -14.24 28.63 30.52
N GLU A 493 -13.25 29.38 31.03
CA GLU A 493 -11.99 29.60 30.28
C GLU A 493 -11.13 28.33 30.20
N SER A 494 -11.13 27.50 31.27
CA SER A 494 -10.34 26.25 31.34
C SER A 494 -10.76 25.22 30.28
N ASP A 495 -12.07 25.02 30.11
CA ASP A 495 -12.59 24.07 29.12
C ASP A 495 -12.41 24.57 27.68
N ASN A 496 -12.46 25.88 27.48
CA ASN A 496 -12.20 26.49 26.17
C ASN A 496 -10.70 26.37 25.78
N GLU A 497 -9.77 26.58 26.73
CA GLU A 497 -8.34 26.30 26.51
C GLU A 497 -8.08 24.81 26.24
N ASN A 498 -8.70 23.89 26.98
CA ASN A 498 -8.60 22.46 26.71
C ASN A 498 -9.13 22.10 25.31
N TRP A 499 -10.30 22.63 24.91
CA TRP A 499 -10.89 22.38 23.59
C TRP A 499 -10.04 22.96 22.45
N VAL A 500 -9.43 24.14 22.64
CA VAL A 500 -8.48 24.73 21.68
C VAL A 500 -7.21 23.90 21.60
N ASN A 501 -6.62 23.48 22.72
CA ASN A 501 -5.41 22.66 22.77
C ASN A 501 -5.63 21.27 22.15
N GLU A 502 -6.77 20.63 22.42
CA GLU A 502 -7.11 19.33 21.82
C GLU A 502 -7.35 19.45 20.31
N ASN A 503 -7.98 20.54 19.85
CA ASN A 503 -8.12 20.84 18.42
C ASN A 503 -6.80 21.25 17.76
N MET A 504 -5.86 21.88 18.47
CA MET A 504 -4.50 22.10 17.97
C MET A 504 -3.77 20.77 17.84
N MET A 505 -3.78 19.89 18.85
CA MET A 505 -3.21 18.53 18.76
C MET A 505 -3.83 17.72 17.61
N LYS A 506 -5.16 17.79 17.40
CA LYS A 506 -5.86 17.17 16.27
C LYS A 506 -5.47 17.77 14.91
N LYS A 507 -5.06 19.04 14.84
CA LYS A 507 -4.56 19.70 13.62
C LYS A 507 -3.06 19.47 13.38
N GLU A 508 -2.23 19.52 14.41
CA GLU A 508 -0.80 19.21 14.33
C GLU A 508 -0.59 17.76 13.91
N THR A 509 -1.37 16.82 14.44
CA THR A 509 -1.34 15.42 13.99
C THR A 509 -1.93 15.15 12.61
N LEU A 510 -2.57 16.15 11.97
CA LEU A 510 -2.94 16.15 10.55
C LEU A 510 -1.89 16.83 9.65
N LEU A 511 -1.10 17.77 10.20
CA LEU A 511 -0.06 18.52 9.49
C LEU A 511 1.30 17.82 9.53
N GLU A 512 1.60 17.07 10.60
CA GLU A 512 2.73 16.16 10.63
C GLU A 512 2.50 14.99 9.67
N SER A 513 3.35 14.87 8.66
CA SER A 513 3.42 13.68 7.81
C SER A 513 4.02 12.50 8.58
N ARG A 514 3.22 11.92 9.50
CA ARG A 514 3.60 10.81 10.39
C ARG A 514 4.40 9.75 9.65
N SER A 515 5.62 9.47 10.14
CA SER A 515 6.58 8.60 9.46
C SER A 515 5.96 7.23 9.12
N LYS A 516 5.75 6.97 7.82
CA LYS A 516 5.20 5.69 7.32
C LYS A 516 6.26 4.55 7.32
N LYS A 517 7.40 4.74 7.98
CA LYS A 517 8.53 3.78 8.09
C LYS A 517 8.55 3.11 9.47
N THR A 518 8.10 1.86 9.50
CA THR A 518 8.12 0.97 10.68
C THR A 518 9.11 -0.19 10.42
N HIS A 519 8.74 -1.44 10.68
CA HIS A 519 9.53 -2.61 10.28
C HIS A 519 9.42 -2.86 8.76
N PRO A 520 10.52 -3.22 8.07
CA PRO A 520 10.47 -3.58 6.65
C PRO A 520 9.83 -4.95 6.43
N VAL A 521 9.01 -5.06 5.39
CA VAL A 521 8.28 -6.27 5.01
C VAL A 521 9.07 -7.06 3.96
N HIS A 522 9.21 -8.37 4.15
CA HIS A 522 9.73 -9.24 3.10
C HIS A 522 8.67 -9.37 1.98
N CYS A 523 8.90 -8.71 0.84
CA CYS A 523 8.01 -8.72 -0.32
C CYS A 523 8.82 -8.72 -1.64
N PRO A 524 9.53 -9.81 -1.98
CA PRO A 524 10.58 -9.82 -3.02
C PRO A 524 10.08 -9.59 -4.46
N TYR A 525 8.77 -9.61 -4.70
CA TYR A 525 8.17 -9.29 -5.99
C TYR A 525 7.67 -7.84 -6.09
N PHE A 526 7.45 -7.17 -4.96
CA PHE A 526 6.86 -5.83 -4.93
C PHE A 526 7.94 -4.78 -5.29
N PRO A 527 7.69 -3.84 -6.22
CA PRO A 527 8.73 -3.02 -6.84
C PRO A 527 9.25 -1.85 -5.99
N CYS A 528 8.83 -1.73 -4.73
CA CYS A 528 9.20 -0.65 -3.82
C CYS A 528 9.43 -1.19 -2.41
N GLU A 529 10.20 -0.48 -1.58
CA GLU A 529 10.29 -0.80 -0.15
C GLU A 529 8.92 -0.69 0.52
N LYS A 530 8.52 -1.71 1.29
CA LYS A 530 7.26 -1.73 2.03
C LYS A 530 7.51 -1.90 3.53
N PHE A 531 6.78 -1.13 4.32
CA PHE A 531 6.79 -1.20 5.79
C PHE A 531 5.47 -1.74 6.34
N GLU A 532 5.47 -2.23 7.59
CA GLU A 532 4.28 -2.75 8.28
C GLU A 532 3.23 -1.64 8.52
N TRP A 533 2.06 -1.77 7.91
CA TRP A 533 0.87 -0.95 8.18
C TRP A 533 -0.34 -1.85 8.44
N TRP A 534 -1.29 -1.38 9.25
CA TRP A 534 -2.43 -2.15 9.75
C TRP A 534 -3.74 -1.37 9.57
N TRP A 535 -4.83 -2.08 9.25
CA TRP A 535 -6.18 -1.53 9.26
C TRP A 535 -7.01 -2.21 10.35
N LEU A 536 -7.53 -1.42 11.30
CA LEU A 536 -8.38 -1.90 12.38
C LEU A 536 -9.85 -1.79 11.96
N LEU A 537 -10.55 -2.93 11.89
CA LEU A 537 -11.94 -3.03 11.45
C LEU A 537 -12.84 -3.53 12.59
N LEU A 538 -13.62 -2.64 13.22
CA LEU A 538 -14.62 -3.07 14.21
C LEU A 538 -15.93 -3.44 13.51
N VAL A 539 -16.27 -4.73 13.51
CA VAL A 539 -17.35 -5.31 12.71
C VAL A 539 -18.36 -6.03 13.59
N ASP A 540 -19.66 -5.71 13.44
CA ASP A 540 -20.71 -6.55 14.01
C ASP A 540 -20.97 -7.76 13.10
N LYS A 541 -20.74 -8.95 13.68
CA LYS A 541 -20.96 -10.24 13.04
C LYS A 541 -22.44 -10.57 12.82
N LYS A 542 -23.36 -9.98 13.59
CA LYS A 542 -24.82 -10.20 13.45
C LYS A 542 -25.38 -9.38 12.29
N LEU A 543 -25.21 -8.06 12.30
CA LEU A 543 -25.69 -7.17 11.25
C LEU A 543 -24.84 -7.24 9.96
N ARG A 544 -23.65 -7.85 10.02
CA ARG A 544 -22.65 -7.90 8.93
C ARG A 544 -22.33 -6.50 8.39
N LYS A 545 -22.06 -5.58 9.33
CA LYS A 545 -21.73 -4.17 9.07
C LYS A 545 -20.48 -3.76 9.85
N LEU A 546 -19.79 -2.76 9.31
CA LEU A 546 -18.73 -2.03 10.01
C LEU A 546 -19.40 -1.08 11.02
N VAL A 547 -18.87 -1.03 12.25
CA VAL A 547 -19.43 -0.24 13.37
C VAL A 547 -18.84 1.17 13.43
N VAL A 548 -17.56 1.29 13.08
CA VAL A 548 -16.74 2.52 13.17
C VAL A 548 -15.86 2.60 11.93
N PRO A 549 -15.56 3.79 11.37
CA PRO A 549 -14.52 3.94 10.35
C PRO A 549 -13.25 3.17 10.71
N ALA A 550 -12.66 2.51 9.72
CA ALA A 550 -11.52 1.65 9.90
C ALA A 550 -10.27 2.50 10.15
N VAL A 551 -9.58 2.28 11.27
CA VAL A 551 -8.43 3.11 11.63
C VAL A 551 -7.15 2.55 11.01
N HIS A 552 -6.46 3.40 10.25
CA HIS A 552 -5.19 3.09 9.60
C HIS A 552 -4.02 3.38 10.55
N CYS A 553 -3.29 2.34 10.94
CA CYS A 553 -2.13 2.40 11.82
C CYS A 553 -0.85 2.15 10.99
N THR A 554 -0.10 3.22 10.74
CA THR A 554 1.14 3.23 9.94
C THR A 554 2.41 3.40 10.76
N THR A 555 2.29 3.53 12.09
CA THR A 555 3.34 3.98 13.02
C THR A 555 3.72 2.96 14.09
N LEU A 556 3.08 1.78 14.10
CA LEU A 556 3.36 0.73 15.09
C LEU A 556 4.78 0.16 14.91
N VAL A 557 5.63 0.41 15.92
CA VAL A 557 6.93 -0.26 16.06
C VAL A 557 6.78 -1.47 16.97
N ASN A 558 6.65 -1.25 18.30
CA ASN A 558 6.55 -2.32 19.30
C ASN A 558 5.20 -2.32 20.04
N GLU A 559 4.78 -1.17 20.55
CA GLU A 559 3.50 -1.00 21.25
C GLU A 559 2.87 0.34 20.83
N GLN A 560 1.56 0.36 20.58
CA GLN A 560 0.81 1.57 20.26
C GLN A 560 -0.66 1.44 20.66
N THR A 561 -1.16 2.38 21.45
CA THR A 561 -2.60 2.52 21.68
C THR A 561 -3.24 3.33 20.54
N VAL A 562 -4.36 2.84 20.02
CA VAL A 562 -5.19 3.51 19.01
C VAL A 562 -6.59 3.68 19.59
N CYS A 563 -7.12 4.91 19.57
CA CYS A 563 -8.46 5.22 20.05
C CYS A 563 -9.47 5.26 18.90
N CYS A 564 -10.65 4.67 19.11
CA CYS A 564 -11.78 4.69 18.18
C CYS A 564 -13.05 5.11 18.95
N GLU A 565 -13.65 6.24 18.61
CA GLU A 565 -14.89 6.72 19.25
C GLU A 565 -16.12 6.29 18.46
N TYR A 566 -17.19 5.88 19.14
CA TYR A 566 -18.47 5.58 18.52
C TYR A 566 -19.66 5.71 19.48
N LEU A 567 -20.84 6.02 18.93
CA LEU A 567 -22.09 6.09 19.68
C LEU A 567 -22.66 4.68 19.90
N PHE A 568 -22.95 4.32 21.15
CA PHE A 568 -23.44 2.99 21.48
C PHE A 568 -24.95 2.85 21.28
N TYR A 569 -25.34 2.34 20.11
CA TYR A 569 -26.70 1.92 19.79
C TYR A 569 -26.91 0.42 20.06
N LYS A 570 -28.15 0.03 20.37
CA LYS A 570 -28.55 -1.27 20.93
C LYS A 570 -29.00 -2.29 19.88
#